data_AF-A0A0B8QL74-F1
#
_entry.id   AF-A0A0B8QL74-F1
#
_cell.length_a   1.000
_cell.length_b   1.000
_cell.length_c   1.000
_cell.angle_alpha   90.00
_cell.angle_beta   90.00
_cell.angle_gamma   90.00
#
_symmetry.space_group_name_H-M   'P 1'
#
loop_
_entity.id
_entity.type
_entity.pdbx_description
1 polymer ?
#
loop_
_entity_poly.entity_id
_entity_poly.type
_entity_poly.pdbx_seq_one_letter_code
_entity_poly.pdbx_strand_id
1 'polypeptide(L)'
;MRPITRLALPSILIAASLAGCASAPQHLIAQTIETDMVLVEGGSFTMGSDLPEAGPQEKPAREVSVDSFYISKFEVTQELFESVMGHSMSYFAGPDVPVNNLSWQQANYFIEKLNQLTGETYRLPTEAEWEFAAKGGNKSQGFKYSAQTISTRWRGMKTTPKIALTL
;
A
#
# COMPACT_ATOMS: atom_id res chain seq x y z
N MET A 1 35.19 69.84 22.77
CA MET A 1 33.82 69.26 22.76
C MET A 1 33.61 68.53 21.43
N ARG A 2 33.47 67.19 21.46
CA ARG A 2 33.03 66.35 20.34
C ARG A 2 32.05 65.32 20.92
N PRO A 3 30.87 65.08 20.33
CA PRO A 3 29.87 64.21 20.94
C PRO A 3 30.22 62.74 20.67
N ILE A 4 30.07 61.90 21.70
CA ILE A 4 30.25 60.46 21.63
C ILE A 4 28.91 59.85 21.21
N THR A 5 28.78 59.41 19.96
CA THR A 5 27.63 58.66 19.46
C THR A 5 27.69 57.22 19.96
N ARG A 6 26.72 56.82 20.79
CA ARG A 6 26.55 55.43 21.24
C ARG A 6 25.99 54.57 20.10
N LEU A 7 26.72 53.52 19.74
CA LEU A 7 26.28 52.52 18.77
C LEU A 7 25.44 51.47 19.50
N ALA A 8 24.13 51.42 19.21
CA ALA A 8 23.24 50.38 19.70
C ALA A 8 23.30 49.17 18.77
N LEU A 9 23.77 48.02 19.27
CA LEU A 9 23.76 46.76 18.53
C LEU A 9 22.34 46.16 18.58
N PRO A 10 21.78 45.70 17.45
CA PRO A 10 20.49 45.03 17.45
C PRO A 10 20.68 43.60 17.99
N SER A 11 20.01 43.29 19.10
CA SER A 11 19.93 41.92 19.61
C SER A 11 19.05 41.09 18.68
N ILE A 12 19.68 40.31 17.79
CA ILE A 12 18.99 39.34 16.94
C ILE A 12 18.71 38.11 17.79
N LEU A 13 17.46 37.97 18.25
CA LEU A 13 16.94 36.73 18.82
C LEU A 13 16.65 35.75 17.67
N ILE A 14 17.56 34.79 17.44
CA ILE A 14 17.31 33.66 16.56
C ILE A 14 16.45 32.66 17.35
N ALA A 15 15.13 32.73 17.17
CA ALA A 15 14.23 31.67 17.63
C ALA A 15 14.36 30.47 16.69
N ALA A 16 15.20 29.50 17.05
CA ALA A 16 15.26 28.22 16.37
C ALA A 16 14.01 27.40 16.78
N SER A 17 12.92 27.56 16.04
CA SER A 17 11.75 26.68 16.15
C SER A 17 12.11 25.31 15.56
N LEU A 18 12.64 24.42 16.40
CA LEU A 18 12.66 22.99 16.13
C LEU A 18 11.21 22.48 16.22
N ALA A 19 10.43 22.73 15.18
CA ALA A 19 9.22 21.98 14.93
C ALA A 19 9.65 20.57 14.48
N GLY A 20 10.09 19.77 15.44
CA GLY A 20 10.18 18.33 15.25
C GLY A 20 8.75 17.84 15.05
N CYS A 21 8.39 17.52 13.80
CA CYS A 21 7.19 16.74 13.52
C CYS A 21 7.41 15.35 14.11
N ALA A 22 7.16 15.18 15.42
CA ALA A 22 6.99 13.86 16.00
C ALA A 22 5.71 13.28 15.40
N SER A 23 5.86 12.47 14.34
CA SER A 23 4.77 11.61 13.88
C SER A 23 4.39 10.69 15.03
N ALA A 24 3.09 10.58 15.32
CA ALA A 24 2.59 9.62 16.30
C ALA A 24 3.16 8.22 16.01
N PRO A 25 3.48 7.42 17.04
CA PRO A 25 3.99 6.07 16.82
C PRO A 25 2.94 5.27 16.03
N GLN A 26 3.34 4.78 14.85
CA GLN A 26 2.49 3.93 14.01
C GLN A 26 2.13 2.65 14.77
N HIS A 27 0.88 2.20 14.63
CA HIS A 27 0.42 0.95 15.22
C HIS A 27 1.28 -0.23 14.74
N LEU A 28 1.62 -1.20 15.61
CA LEU A 28 2.53 -2.30 15.25
C LEU A 28 2.07 -3.09 14.02
N ILE A 29 0.75 -3.36 13.93
CA ILE A 29 0.15 -4.00 12.74
C ILE A 29 0.45 -3.21 11.46
N ALA A 30 0.40 -1.88 11.49
CA ALA A 30 0.71 -1.07 10.32
C ALA A 30 2.17 -1.20 9.91
N GLN A 31 3.09 -1.21 10.88
CA GLN A 31 4.53 -1.39 10.61
C GLN A 31 4.83 -2.75 9.98
N THR A 32 4.16 -3.81 10.46
CA THR A 32 4.26 -5.15 9.89
C THR A 32 3.78 -5.17 8.44
N ILE A 33 2.57 -4.64 8.19
CA ILE A 33 2.00 -4.58 6.85
C ILE A 33 2.90 -3.77 5.90
N GLU A 34 3.36 -2.59 6.33
CA GLU A 34 4.22 -1.71 5.52
C GLU A 34 5.56 -2.35 5.13
N THR A 35 6.07 -3.29 5.93
CA THR A 35 7.31 -4.01 5.63
C THR A 35 7.16 -4.94 4.43
N ASP A 36 5.96 -5.49 4.23
CA ASP A 36 5.64 -6.40 3.13
C ASP A 36 4.94 -5.72 1.95
N MET A 37 4.87 -4.38 1.97
CA MET A 37 4.35 -3.60 0.85
C MET A 37 5.37 -3.42 -0.26
N VAL A 38 4.91 -3.56 -1.49
CA VAL A 38 5.70 -3.29 -2.69
C VAL A 38 5.08 -2.15 -3.49
N LEU A 39 5.94 -1.23 -3.94
CA LEU A 39 5.55 -0.17 -4.87
C LEU A 39 5.41 -0.76 -6.26
N VAL A 40 4.23 -0.61 -6.84
CA VAL A 40 3.98 -0.87 -8.26
C VAL A 40 3.93 0.49 -8.95
N GLU A 41 4.95 0.76 -9.77
CA GLU A 41 4.99 1.97 -10.60
C GLU A 41 3.89 1.88 -11.66
N GLY A 42 3.05 2.92 -11.71
CA GLY A 42 1.91 3.01 -12.62
C GLY A 42 2.33 3.00 -14.08
N GLY A 43 1.40 2.61 -14.95
CA GLY A 43 1.66 2.40 -16.36
C GLY A 43 0.39 2.06 -17.12
N SER A 44 0.55 1.79 -18.41
CA SER A 44 -0.54 1.28 -19.26
C SER A 44 -0.24 -0.17 -19.64
N PHE A 45 -1.28 -0.99 -19.70
CA PHE A 45 -1.18 -2.39 -20.08
C PHE A 45 -2.46 -2.87 -20.76
N THR A 46 -2.32 -3.98 -21.48
CA THR A 46 -3.47 -4.71 -22.01
C THR A 46 -4.09 -5.59 -20.92
N MET A 47 -5.25 -5.17 -20.43
CA MET A 47 -6.08 -5.91 -19.48
C MET A 47 -7.01 -6.88 -20.22
N GLY A 48 -7.20 -8.08 -19.68
CA GLY A 48 -7.96 -9.16 -20.32
C GLY A 48 -7.16 -9.93 -21.37
N SER A 49 -7.86 -10.67 -22.23
CA SER A 49 -7.26 -11.54 -23.25
C SER A 49 -8.23 -11.84 -24.39
N ASP A 50 -7.77 -11.67 -25.63
CA ASP A 50 -8.52 -12.05 -26.85
C ASP A 50 -8.19 -13.46 -27.34
N LEU A 51 -7.40 -14.23 -26.58
CA LEU A 51 -7.02 -15.59 -26.96
C LEU A 51 -8.25 -16.52 -27.06
N PRO A 52 -8.19 -17.58 -27.88
CA PRO A 52 -9.30 -18.53 -28.01
C PRO A 52 -9.71 -19.17 -26.68
N GLU A 53 -8.74 -19.43 -25.79
CA GLU A 53 -8.99 -20.03 -24.47
C GLU A 53 -9.58 -19.08 -23.43
N ALA A 54 -9.57 -17.76 -23.68
CA ALA A 54 -10.04 -16.77 -22.72
C ALA A 54 -11.57 -16.78 -22.61
N GLY A 55 -12.06 -16.75 -21.36
CA GLY A 55 -13.49 -16.76 -21.07
C GLY A 55 -14.22 -15.49 -21.55
N PRO A 56 -15.56 -15.50 -21.63
CA PRO A 56 -16.33 -14.33 -22.07
C PRO A 56 -16.11 -13.08 -21.21
N GLN A 57 -15.80 -13.25 -19.92
CA GLN A 57 -15.56 -12.15 -18.97
C GLN A 57 -14.14 -11.58 -19.06
N GLU A 58 -13.23 -12.27 -19.75
CA GLU A 58 -11.84 -11.82 -19.97
C GLU A 58 -11.71 -11.00 -21.27
N LYS A 59 -12.79 -10.89 -22.05
CA LYS A 59 -12.84 -10.27 -23.37
C LYS A 59 -13.66 -8.96 -23.38
N PRO A 60 -13.35 -8.01 -24.28
CA PRO A 60 -12.17 -7.99 -25.13
C PRO A 60 -10.93 -7.54 -24.35
N ALA A 61 -9.76 -7.88 -24.86
CA ALA A 61 -8.52 -7.27 -24.40
C ALA A 61 -8.57 -5.75 -24.67
N ARG A 62 -8.19 -4.94 -23.68
CA ARG A 62 -8.26 -3.47 -23.77
C ARG A 62 -7.11 -2.80 -23.06
N GLU A 63 -6.70 -1.64 -23.56
CA GLU A 63 -5.71 -0.80 -22.89
C GLU A 63 -6.31 -0.12 -21.66
N VAL A 64 -5.62 -0.26 -20.53
CA VAL A 64 -5.98 0.36 -19.25
C VAL A 64 -4.73 0.99 -18.65
N SER A 65 -4.87 2.19 -18.08
CA SER A 65 -3.82 2.85 -17.32
C SER A 65 -4.14 2.81 -15.83
N VAL A 66 -3.13 2.51 -15.01
CA VAL A 66 -3.21 2.56 -13.55
C VAL A 66 -2.16 3.52 -13.01
N ASP A 67 -2.53 4.28 -11.97
CA ASP A 67 -1.58 5.12 -11.24
C ASP A 67 -0.56 4.26 -10.47
N SER A 68 0.46 4.88 -9.89
CA SER A 68 1.36 4.14 -8.98
C SER A 68 0.64 3.84 -7.68
N PHE A 69 0.75 2.61 -7.18
CA PHE A 69 0.11 2.18 -5.94
C PHE A 69 1.01 1.21 -5.17
N TYR A 70 0.71 1.05 -3.88
CA TYR A 70 1.29 -0.02 -3.08
C TYR A 70 0.34 -1.21 -3.04
N ILE A 71 0.88 -2.42 -3.13
CA ILE A 71 0.13 -3.65 -2.93
C ILE A 71 0.93 -4.57 -2.01
N SER A 72 0.22 -5.37 -1.21
CA SER A 72 0.85 -6.39 -0.39
C SER A 72 1.59 -7.39 -1.27
N LYS A 73 2.81 -7.75 -0.86
CA LYS A 73 3.56 -8.82 -1.52
C LYS A 73 2.90 -10.19 -1.33
N PHE A 74 2.16 -10.38 -0.25
CA PHE A 74 1.50 -11.62 0.12
C PHE A 74 0.01 -11.39 0.41
N GLU A 75 -0.79 -12.43 0.25
CA GLU A 75 -2.17 -12.43 0.74
C GLU A 75 -2.20 -12.23 2.26
N VAL A 76 -3.27 -11.62 2.77
CA VAL A 76 -3.49 -11.41 4.20
C VAL A 76 -3.54 -12.78 4.88
N THR A 77 -2.64 -12.98 5.83
CA THR A 77 -2.57 -14.22 6.60
C THR A 77 -3.70 -14.31 7.62
N GLN A 78 -3.98 -15.53 8.09
CA GLN A 78 -4.95 -15.74 9.16
C GLN A 78 -4.54 -15.04 10.45
N GLU A 79 -3.25 -15.06 10.81
CA GLU A 79 -2.75 -14.34 11.98
C GLU A 79 -3.05 -12.84 11.89
N LEU A 80 -2.76 -12.21 10.74
CA LEU A 80 -3.03 -10.79 10.54
C LEU A 80 -4.54 -10.50 10.61
N PHE A 81 -5.35 -11.32 9.94
CA PHE A 81 -6.81 -11.17 9.97
C PHE A 81 -7.36 -11.29 11.40
N GLU A 82 -6.93 -12.29 12.14
CA GLU A 82 -7.35 -12.56 13.52
C GLU A 82 -6.88 -11.49 14.49
N SER A 83 -5.71 -10.89 14.28
CA SER A 83 -5.24 -9.76 15.09
C SER A 83 -6.17 -8.52 15.02
N VAL A 84 -6.94 -8.39 13.94
CA VAL A 84 -7.89 -7.30 13.70
C VAL A 84 -9.33 -7.71 14.04
N MET A 85 -9.73 -8.93 13.65
CA MET A 85 -11.12 -9.39 13.67
C MET A 85 -11.43 -10.35 14.83
N GLY A 86 -10.39 -10.84 15.52
CA GLY A 86 -10.48 -11.74 16.67
C GLY A 86 -10.58 -13.23 16.33
N HIS A 87 -11.12 -13.60 15.16
CA HIS A 87 -11.17 -15.00 14.68
C HIS A 87 -11.30 -15.04 13.16
N SER A 88 -10.87 -16.15 12.54
CA SER A 88 -11.14 -16.47 11.15
C SER A 88 -12.01 -17.72 11.01
N MET A 89 -12.74 -17.83 9.90
CA MET A 89 -13.55 -19.00 9.54
C MET A 89 -12.87 -19.80 8.41
N SER A 90 -11.55 -19.70 8.33
CA SER A 90 -10.73 -20.34 7.30
C SER A 90 -10.90 -21.86 7.35
N TYR A 91 -11.09 -22.48 6.19
CA TYR A 91 -11.22 -23.92 6.08
C TYR A 91 -9.88 -24.62 6.32
N PHE A 92 -8.80 -24.08 5.71
CA PHE A 92 -7.44 -24.51 5.96
C PHE A 92 -6.86 -23.63 7.06
N ALA A 93 -6.52 -24.20 8.22
CA ALA A 93 -6.03 -23.43 9.36
C ALA A 93 -4.50 -23.34 9.38
N GLY A 94 -3.97 -22.15 9.66
CA GLY A 94 -2.55 -21.93 9.92
C GLY A 94 -2.20 -20.44 9.98
N PRO A 95 -1.33 -19.99 10.91
CA PRO A 95 -1.07 -18.58 11.13
C PRO A 95 -0.52 -17.86 9.89
N ASP A 96 0.40 -18.51 9.16
CA ASP A 96 1.03 -18.00 7.94
C ASP A 96 0.27 -18.39 6.65
N VAL A 97 -0.91 -18.98 6.78
CA VAL A 97 -1.75 -19.36 5.63
C VAL A 97 -2.66 -18.18 5.28
N PRO A 98 -2.89 -17.89 3.99
CA PRO A 98 -3.89 -16.91 3.59
C PRO A 98 -5.24 -17.18 4.25
N VAL A 99 -5.86 -16.11 4.75
CA VAL A 99 -7.23 -16.20 5.23
C VAL A 99 -8.13 -16.61 4.06
N ASN A 100 -9.06 -17.51 4.30
CA ASN A 100 -9.93 -18.02 3.24
C ASN A 100 -11.36 -18.19 3.77
N ASN A 101 -12.27 -18.59 2.89
CA ASN A 101 -13.69 -18.71 3.23
C ASN A 101 -14.29 -17.38 3.76
N LEU A 102 -13.92 -16.28 3.10
CA LEU A 102 -14.40 -14.94 3.40
C LEU A 102 -15.35 -14.45 2.31
N SER A 103 -16.42 -13.78 2.71
CA SER A 103 -17.23 -12.98 1.79
C SER A 103 -16.56 -11.63 1.49
N TRP A 104 -16.91 -11.05 0.34
CA TRP A 104 -16.48 -9.69 -0.01
C TRP A 104 -16.88 -8.64 1.05
N GLN A 105 -18.00 -8.85 1.75
CA GLN A 105 -18.43 -7.96 2.83
C GLN A 105 -17.50 -8.06 4.05
N GLN A 106 -17.09 -9.28 4.43
CA GLN A 106 -16.11 -9.48 5.51
C GLN A 106 -14.75 -8.88 5.16
N ALA A 107 -14.32 -9.00 3.90
CA ALA A 107 -13.11 -8.38 3.39
C ALA A 107 -13.12 -6.86 3.61
N ASN A 108 -14.19 -6.17 3.19
CA ASN A 108 -14.32 -4.72 3.38
C ASN A 108 -14.41 -4.34 4.86
N TYR A 109 -15.12 -5.13 5.67
CA TYR A 109 -15.22 -4.87 7.10
C TYR A 109 -13.86 -5.02 7.82
N PHE A 110 -13.04 -6.00 7.43
CA PHE A 110 -11.66 -6.12 7.89
C PHE A 110 -10.83 -4.88 7.54
N ILE A 111 -10.92 -4.39 6.30
CA ILE A 111 -10.23 -3.14 5.88
C ILE A 111 -10.67 -1.95 6.74
N GLU A 112 -11.98 -1.80 6.97
CA GLU A 112 -12.52 -0.73 7.80
C GLU A 112 -11.96 -0.78 9.22
N LYS A 113 -11.94 -1.97 9.84
CA LYS A 113 -11.39 -2.18 11.18
C LYS A 113 -9.90 -1.94 11.23
N LEU A 114 -9.15 -2.42 10.25
CA LEU A 114 -7.72 -2.19 10.15
C LEU A 114 -7.42 -0.68 10.05
N ASN A 115 -8.17 0.07 9.25
CA ASN A 115 -8.04 1.52 9.14
C ASN A 115 -8.36 2.23 10.47
N GLN A 116 -9.42 1.81 11.17
CA GLN A 116 -9.78 2.35 12.49
C GLN A 116 -8.68 2.10 13.53
N LEU A 117 -8.06 0.92 13.52
CA LEU A 117 -7.02 0.53 14.48
C LEU A 117 -5.68 1.22 14.20
N THR A 118 -5.31 1.36 12.94
CA THR A 118 -3.98 1.84 12.54
C THR A 118 -3.92 3.34 12.29
N GLY A 119 -5.06 3.98 11.96
CA GLY A 119 -5.10 5.35 11.46
C GLY A 119 -4.58 5.50 10.02
N GLU A 120 -4.33 4.39 9.32
CA GLU A 120 -3.89 4.37 7.94
C GLU A 120 -5.07 4.24 6.97
N THR A 121 -4.79 4.11 5.67
CA THR A 121 -5.81 4.02 4.62
C THR A 121 -5.55 2.84 3.70
N TYR A 122 -5.90 1.66 4.16
CA TYR A 122 -5.92 0.41 3.41
C TYR A 122 -7.19 0.29 2.55
N ARG A 123 -7.10 -0.46 1.45
CA ARG A 123 -8.24 -0.83 0.60
C ARG A 123 -7.99 -2.15 -0.13
N LEU A 124 -9.02 -2.67 -0.81
CA LEU A 124 -8.84 -3.72 -1.80
C LEU A 124 -8.29 -3.13 -3.12
N PRO A 125 -7.50 -3.90 -3.88
CA PRO A 125 -7.14 -3.50 -5.23
C PRO A 125 -8.37 -3.48 -6.12
N THR A 126 -8.37 -2.58 -7.11
CA THR A 126 -9.28 -2.73 -8.26
C THR A 126 -8.84 -3.92 -9.11
N GLU A 127 -9.74 -4.44 -9.94
CA GLU A 127 -9.42 -5.53 -10.87
C GLU A 127 -8.23 -5.18 -11.77
N ALA A 128 -8.18 -3.95 -12.29
CA ALA A 128 -7.09 -3.47 -13.13
C ALA A 128 -5.75 -3.38 -12.38
N GLU A 129 -5.75 -2.88 -11.16
CA GLU A 129 -4.53 -2.83 -10.33
C GLU A 129 -4.03 -4.23 -9.99
N TRP A 130 -4.95 -5.13 -9.66
CA TRP A 130 -4.60 -6.52 -9.36
C TRP A 130 -4.00 -7.21 -10.58
N GLU A 131 -4.64 -7.11 -11.76
CA GLU A 131 -4.15 -7.72 -12.99
C GLU A 131 -2.82 -7.10 -13.44
N PHE A 132 -2.67 -5.78 -13.34
CA PHE A 132 -1.42 -5.09 -13.66
C PHE A 132 -0.27 -5.59 -12.77
N ALA A 133 -0.49 -5.65 -11.46
CA ALA A 133 0.50 -6.18 -10.51
C ALA A 133 0.82 -7.66 -10.79
N ALA A 134 -0.21 -8.48 -11.04
CA ALA A 134 -0.06 -9.90 -11.35
C ALA A 134 0.67 -10.17 -12.67
N LYS A 135 0.57 -9.28 -13.66
CA LYS A 135 1.37 -9.35 -14.90
C LYS A 135 2.82 -8.85 -14.74
N GLY A 136 3.19 -8.36 -13.56
CA GLY A 136 4.53 -7.84 -13.26
C GLY A 136 4.69 -6.33 -13.45
N GLY A 137 3.58 -5.60 -13.61
CA GLY A 137 3.57 -4.15 -13.84
C GLY A 137 4.44 -3.71 -15.02
N ASN A 138 5.09 -2.55 -14.90
CA ASN A 138 6.03 -2.05 -15.92
C ASN A 138 7.27 -2.92 -16.14
N LYS A 139 7.52 -3.91 -15.27
CA LYS A 139 8.64 -4.85 -15.40
C LYS A 139 8.24 -6.16 -16.06
N SER A 140 6.99 -6.26 -16.54
CA SER A 140 6.49 -7.45 -17.22
C SER A 140 7.41 -7.85 -18.37
N GLN A 141 7.82 -9.11 -18.39
CA GLN A 141 8.60 -9.70 -19.49
C GLN A 141 7.70 -10.44 -20.49
N GLY A 142 6.40 -10.14 -20.50
CA GLY A 142 5.42 -10.83 -21.36
C GLY A 142 5.03 -12.23 -20.85
N PHE A 143 5.24 -12.52 -19.56
CA PHE A 143 4.79 -13.77 -18.97
C PHE A 143 3.26 -13.81 -18.86
N LYS A 144 2.67 -14.99 -19.14
CA LYS A 144 1.22 -15.25 -18.97
C LYS A 144 0.78 -15.23 -17.50
N TYR A 145 1.71 -15.47 -16.58
CA TYR A 145 1.50 -15.49 -15.12
C TYR A 145 2.65 -14.74 -14.42
N SER A 146 2.41 -14.26 -13.20
CA SER A 146 3.41 -13.48 -12.45
C SER A 146 4.71 -14.28 -12.27
N ALA A 147 5.82 -13.70 -12.70
CA ALA A 147 7.16 -14.13 -12.29
C ALA A 147 8.08 -12.91 -12.25
N GLN A 148 8.23 -12.29 -11.07
CA GLN A 148 9.50 -12.01 -10.38
C GLN A 148 9.47 -10.79 -9.43
N THR A 149 10.43 -10.84 -8.50
CA THR A 149 10.66 -10.08 -7.27
C THR A 149 10.69 -8.56 -7.44
N ILE A 150 9.69 -7.88 -6.89
CA ILE A 150 9.75 -6.44 -6.61
C ILE A 150 10.51 -6.25 -5.28
N SER A 151 11.82 -6.03 -5.37
CA SER A 151 12.67 -5.64 -4.23
C SER A 151 12.87 -4.12 -4.26
N THR A 152 11.97 -3.39 -3.62
CA THR A 152 12.19 -1.98 -3.30
C THR A 152 11.68 -1.70 -1.90
N ARG A 153 12.62 -1.39 -1.01
CA ARG A 153 12.36 -1.06 0.39
C ARG A 153 11.73 0.33 0.50
N TRP A 154 10.67 0.42 1.29
CA TRP A 154 9.92 1.64 1.59
C TRP A 154 10.82 2.79 2.08
N ARG A 155 10.56 4.00 1.58
CA ARG A 155 11.02 5.27 2.15
C ARG A 155 9.87 6.26 2.03
N GLY A 156 9.23 6.57 3.16
CA GLY A 156 7.94 7.25 3.24
C GLY A 156 7.75 8.44 2.28
N MET A 157 6.78 8.27 1.36
CA MET A 157 6.18 9.36 0.60
C MET A 157 4.68 9.37 0.87
N LYS A 158 4.16 10.52 1.32
CA LYS A 158 2.79 10.71 1.81
C LYS A 158 1.74 10.89 0.68
N THR A 159 2.11 10.68 -0.59
CA THR A 159 1.29 11.11 -1.75
C THR A 159 0.87 10.01 -2.71
N THR A 160 1.30 8.77 -2.49
CA THR A 160 0.90 7.60 -3.28
C THR A 160 -0.31 6.90 -2.64
N PRO A 161 -1.34 6.50 -3.41
CA PRO A 161 -2.51 5.84 -2.86
C PRO A 161 -2.10 4.61 -2.05
N LYS A 162 -2.58 4.62 -0.82
CA LYS A 162 -2.19 3.69 0.24
C LYS A 162 -2.82 2.32 -0.02
N ILE A 163 -1.92 1.36 -0.16
CA ILE A 163 -1.98 -0.05 0.22
C ILE A 163 -3.25 -0.82 -0.16
N ALA A 164 -3.15 -1.54 -1.27
CA ALA A 164 -4.01 -2.64 -1.63
C ALA A 164 -3.62 -3.92 -0.84
N LEU A 165 -4.56 -4.49 -0.09
CA LEU A 165 -4.42 -5.81 0.52
C LEU A 165 -5.11 -6.86 -0.34
N THR A 166 -4.44 -7.99 -0.59
CA THR A 166 -5.00 -9.16 -1.27
C THR A 166 -5.51 -10.14 -0.21
N LEU A 167 -6.69 -10.70 -0.43
CA LEU A 167 -7.39 -11.65 0.45
C LEU A 167 -7.71 -12.91 -0.33
#